data_AF-A0A6M8W9L8-F1
#
_entry.id   AF-A0A6M8W9L8-F1
#
_cell.length_a   1.000
_cell.length_b   1.000
_cell.length_c   1.000
_cell.angle_alpha   90.00
_cell.angle_beta   90.00
_cell.angle_gamma   90.00
#
_symmetry.space_group_name_H-M   'P 1'
#
loop_
_entity.id
_entity.type
_entity.pdbx_description
1 polymer ?
#
loop_
_entity_poly.entity_id
_entity_poly.type
_entity_poly.pdbx_seq_one_letter_code
_entity_poly.pdbx_strand_id
1 'polypeptide(L)'
;MLEPGQPLVIYGFGRNGRDAVRAATELGLPIAVVDDDPRALGKVPAIGADVLSADHLVLVTPESRDGIVARLRARGVRRIIVPDAA
;
A
#
# COMPACT_ATOMS: atom_id res chain seq x y z
N MET A 1 6.58 11.92 -4.40
CA MET A 1 5.40 12.74 -4.77
C MET A 1 4.45 11.88 -5.58
N LEU A 2 3.14 11.96 -5.33
CA LEU A 2 2.12 11.31 -6.15
C LEU A 2 1.87 12.18 -7.38
N GLU A 3 1.84 11.56 -8.55
CA GLU A 3 1.38 12.25 -9.76
C GLU A 3 -0.15 12.41 -9.71
N PRO A 4 -0.73 13.46 -10.33
CA PRO A 4 -2.18 13.63 -10.40
C PRO A 4 -2.89 12.38 -10.94
N GLY A 5 -3.88 11.87 -10.21
CA GLY A 5 -4.63 10.66 -10.58
C GLY A 5 -3.90 9.34 -10.32
N GLN A 6 -2.64 9.36 -9.90
CA GLN A 6 -1.92 8.14 -9.51
C GLN A 6 -2.44 7.64 -8.15
N PRO A 7 -2.83 6.36 -8.03
CA PRO A 7 -3.25 5.82 -6.75
C PRO A 7 -2.08 5.66 -5.78
N LEU A 8 -2.32 6.00 -4.51
CA LEU A 8 -1.50 5.53 -3.41
C LEU A 8 -1.81 4.05 -3.17
N VAL A 9 -0.79 3.19 -3.24
CA VAL A 9 -0.94 1.77 -2.93
C VAL A 9 -0.70 1.56 -1.45
N ILE A 10 -1.66 1.00 -0.73
CA ILE A 10 -1.52 0.64 0.69
C ILE A 10 -1.31 -0.88 0.76
N TYR A 11 -0.10 -1.29 1.17
CA TYR A 11 0.23 -2.69 1.38
C TYR A 11 -0.07 -3.06 2.84
N GLY A 12 -0.94 -4.04 3.02
CA GLY A 12 -1.54 -4.47 4.28
C GLY A 12 -2.85 -3.75 4.58
N PHE A 13 -3.86 -4.52 4.96
CA PHE A 13 -5.23 -4.09 5.27
C PHE A 13 -5.71 -4.62 6.64
N GLY A 14 -4.76 -4.76 7.56
CA GLY A 14 -5.01 -4.92 8.99
C GLY A 14 -5.43 -3.60 9.65
N ARG A 15 -5.16 -3.45 10.96
CA ARG A 15 -5.51 -2.22 11.72
C ARG A 15 -4.92 -0.96 11.08
N ASN A 16 -3.59 -0.90 10.94
CA ASN A 16 -2.88 0.25 10.40
C ASN A 16 -3.25 0.55 8.94
N GLY A 17 -3.44 -0.51 8.13
CA GLY A 17 -3.88 -0.38 6.74
C GLY A 17 -5.26 0.24 6.62
N ARG A 18 -6.22 -0.16 7.47
CA ARG A 18 -7.56 0.43 7.52
C ARG A 18 -7.53 1.91 7.93
N ASP A 19 -6.71 2.27 8.92
CA ASP A 19 -6.55 3.67 9.32
C ASP A 19 -5.92 4.51 8.20
N ALA A 20 -4.92 3.97 7.50
CA ALA A 20 -4.31 4.63 6.33
C ALA A 20 -5.31 4.80 5.17
N VAL A 21 -6.13 3.79 4.88
CA VAL A 21 -7.19 3.86 3.86
C VAL A 21 -8.22 4.93 4.23
N ARG A 22 -8.66 4.98 5.50
CA ARG A 22 -9.60 6.00 5.96
C ARG A 22 -9.02 7.40 5.77
N ALA A 23 -7.80 7.65 6.24
CA ALA A 23 -7.15 8.95 6.11
C ALA A 23 -6.94 9.36 4.65
N ALA A 24 -6.49 8.46 3.78
CA ALA A 24 -6.31 8.75 2.37
C ALA A 24 -7.64 9.06 1.66
N THR A 25 -8.72 8.36 2.03
CA THR A 25 -10.07 8.61 1.50
C THR A 25 -10.60 9.97 1.95
N GLU A 26 -10.42 10.34 3.22
CA GLU A 26 -10.80 11.67 3.75
C GLU A 26 -10.06 12.81 3.04
N LEU A 27 -8.82 12.56 2.60
CA LEU A 27 -8.02 13.48 1.80
C LEU A 27 -8.35 13.47 0.30
N GLY A 28 -9.31 12.63 -0.15
CA GLY A 28 -9.69 12.51 -1.55
C GLY A 28 -8.62 11.90 -2.45
N LEU A 29 -7.67 11.14 -1.88
CA LEU A 29 -6.62 10.48 -2.65
C LEU A 29 -7.18 9.23 -3.34
N PRO A 30 -6.85 8.99 -4.63
CA PRO A 30 -7.09 7.69 -5.24
C PRO A 30 -6.27 6.63 -4.50
N ILE A 31 -6.89 5.50 -4.15
CA ILE A 31 -6.24 4.42 -3.39
C ILE A 31 -6.42 3.07 -4.09
N ALA A 32 -5.42 2.21 -3.90
CA ALA A 32 -5.50 0.79 -4.16
C ALA A 32 -4.89 0.03 -2.98
N VAL A 33 -5.42 -1.15 -2.67
CA VAL A 33 -4.94 -1.96 -1.54
C VAL A 33 -4.32 -3.25 -2.04
N VAL A 34 -3.23 -3.66 -1.40
CA VAL A 34 -2.61 -4.97 -1.56
C VAL A 34 -2.61 -5.64 -0.20
N ASP A 35 -3.18 -6.84 -0.09
CA ASP A 35 -3.06 -7.66 1.12
C ASP A 35 -2.75 -9.11 0.73
N ASP A 36 -1.89 -9.76 1.50
CA ASP A 36 -1.56 -11.18 1.31
C ASP A 36 -2.73 -12.08 1.80
N ASP A 37 -3.65 -11.56 2.64
CA ASP A 37 -4.94 -12.17 2.98
C ASP A 37 -6.10 -11.54 2.18
N PRO A 38 -6.58 -12.19 1.10
CA PRO A 38 -7.66 -11.65 0.28
C PRO A 38 -9.00 -11.54 1.02
N ARG A 39 -9.19 -12.25 2.14
CA ARG A 39 -10.43 -12.19 2.92
C ARG A 39 -10.56 -10.87 3.70
N ALA A 40 -9.43 -10.19 3.96
CA ALA A 40 -9.42 -8.93 4.68
C ALA A 40 -10.02 -7.78 3.86
N LEU A 41 -9.97 -7.85 2.53
CA LEU A 41 -10.17 -6.72 1.61
C LEU A 41 -11.62 -6.26 1.44
N GLY A 42 -12.61 -7.14 1.70
CA GLY A 42 -14.03 -6.78 1.61
C GLY A 42 -14.43 -6.17 0.26
N LYS A 43 -14.83 -4.88 0.26
CA LYS A 43 -15.24 -4.11 -0.93
C LYS A 43 -14.22 -3.05 -1.37
N VAL A 44 -13.06 -2.98 -0.74
CA VAL A 44 -12.08 -1.92 -1.04
C VAL A 44 -11.41 -2.21 -2.38
N PRO A 45 -11.14 -1.19 -3.23
CA PRO A 45 -10.38 -1.37 -4.45
C PRO A 45 -9.01 -2.02 -4.16
N ALA A 46 -8.82 -3.22 -4.67
CA ALA A 46 -7.62 -4.01 -4.44
C ALA A 46 -6.93 -4.37 -5.74
N ILE A 47 -5.60 -4.45 -5.69
CA ILE A 47 -4.75 -4.90 -6.79
C ILE A 47 -3.83 -6.01 -6.29
N GLY A 48 -3.34 -6.84 -7.20
CA GLY A 48 -2.36 -7.87 -6.88
C GLY A 48 -0.98 -7.27 -6.60
N ALA A 49 -0.20 -7.91 -5.73
CA ALA A 49 1.17 -7.48 -5.46
C ALA A 49 2.11 -7.66 -6.67
N ASP A 50 1.70 -8.47 -7.65
CA ASP A 50 2.38 -8.81 -8.90
C ASP A 50 2.28 -7.70 -9.96
N VAL A 51 1.26 -6.83 -9.89
CA VAL A 51 1.13 -5.69 -10.81
C VAL A 51 1.95 -4.47 -10.38
N LEU A 52 2.54 -4.51 -9.19
CA LEU A 52 3.35 -3.41 -8.66
C LEU A 52 4.65 -3.26 -9.45
N SER A 53 5.02 -2.01 -9.72
CA SER A 53 6.15 -1.63 -10.55
C SER A 53 6.87 -0.39 -10.00
N ALA A 54 7.91 0.07 -10.69
CA ALA A 54 8.61 1.30 -10.37
C ALA A 54 7.70 2.54 -10.33
N ASP A 55 6.59 2.51 -11.06
CA ASP A 55 5.64 3.62 -11.15
C ASP A 55 4.71 3.69 -9.96
N HIS A 56 4.70 2.72 -9.05
CA HIS A 56 3.82 2.73 -7.89
C HIS A 56 4.49 3.41 -6.69
N LEU A 57 3.71 4.20 -5.95
CA LEU A 57 4.06 4.65 -4.60
C LEU A 57 3.35 3.74 -3.59
N VAL A 58 4.13 3.00 -2.80
CA VAL A 58 3.60 1.98 -1.90
C VAL A 58 3.84 2.36 -0.45
N LEU A 59 2.77 2.46 0.33
CA LEU A 59 2.77 2.61 1.79
C LEU A 59 2.70 1.22 2.44
N VAL A 60 3.75 0.81 3.15
CA VAL A 60 3.79 -0.49 3.85
C VAL A 60 3.37 -0.29 5.30
N THR A 61 2.22 -0.85 5.67
CA THR A 61 1.60 -0.67 6.99
C THR A 61 1.76 -1.83 8.00
N PRO A 62 2.07 -3.09 7.60
CA PRO A 62 2.34 -4.16 8.56
C PRO A 62 3.56 -3.86 9.44
N GLU A 63 3.51 -4.34 10.69
CA GLU A 63 4.60 -4.19 11.65
C GLU A 63 5.86 -4.95 11.20
N SER A 64 5.69 -6.17 10.67
CA SER A 64 6.76 -6.97 10.06
C SER A 64 7.06 -6.53 8.61
N ARG A 65 7.57 -5.31 8.45
CA ARG A 65 7.73 -4.64 7.14
C ARG A 65 8.97 -5.02 6.34
N ASP A 66 10.06 -5.43 6.99
CA ASP A 66 11.37 -5.56 6.31
C ASP A 66 11.34 -6.59 5.16
N GLY A 67 10.71 -7.74 5.39
CA GLY A 67 10.53 -8.76 4.35
C GLY A 67 9.64 -8.30 3.19
N ILE A 68 8.64 -7.47 3.48
CA ILE A 68 7.74 -6.90 2.46
C ILE A 68 8.51 -5.88 1.62
N VAL A 69 9.25 -4.97 2.27
CA VAL A 69 10.07 -3.96 1.58
C VAL A 69 11.10 -4.63 0.68
N ALA A 70 11.81 -5.65 1.17
CA ALA A 70 12.78 -6.39 0.38
C ALA A 70 12.14 -7.03 -0.87
N ARG A 71 10.96 -7.65 -0.72
CA ARG A 71 10.20 -8.25 -1.82
C ARG A 71 9.76 -7.22 -2.86
N LEU A 72 9.26 -6.06 -2.41
CA LEU A 72 8.85 -4.97 -3.29
C LEU A 72 10.03 -4.39 -4.07
N ARG A 73 11.19 -4.23 -3.42
CA ARG A 73 12.43 -3.79 -4.07
C ARG A 73 12.90 -4.79 -5.13
N ALA A 74 12.88 -6.08 -4.82
CA ALA A 74 13.23 -7.13 -5.78
C ALA A 74 12.31 -7.15 -7.02
N ARG A 75 11.06 -6.70 -6.88
CA ARG A 75 10.09 -6.51 -7.99
C ARG A 75 10.26 -5.19 -8.73
N GLY A 76 11.21 -4.35 -8.33
CA GLY A 76 11.49 -3.08 -9.00
C GLY A 76 10.63 -1.91 -8.52
N VAL A 77 9.86 -2.05 -7.43
CA VAL A 77 9.18 -0.91 -6.79
C VAL A 77 10.22 0.03 -6.20
N ARG A 78 10.20 1.30 -6.65
CA ARG A 78 11.22 2.29 -6.27
C ARG A 78 10.77 3.23 -5.18
N ARG A 79 9.46 3.52 -5.12
CA ARG A 79 8.89 4.50 -4.19
C ARG A 79 8.12 3.77 -3.10
N ILE A 80 8.79 3.54 -1.96
CA ILE A 80 8.23 2.83 -0.81
C ILE A 80 8.28 3.77 0.40
N ILE A 81 7.14 3.96 1.05
CA ILE A 81 7.01 4.69 2.32
C ILE A 81 6.79 3.65 3.42
N VAL A 82 7.65 3.72 4.43
CA VAL A 82 7.52 2.92 5.65
C VAL A 82 7.30 3.91 6.79
N PRO A 83 6.08 4.02 7.35
CA PRO A 83 5.81 4.92 8.47
C PRO A 83 6.65 4.53 9.67
N ASP A 84 7.14 5.49 10.44
CA ASP A 84 7.75 5.17 11.73
C ASP A 84 6.72 4.50 12.65
N ALA A 85 7.19 3.57 13.48
CA ALA A 85 6.35 3.06 14.56
C ALA A 85 6.16 4.20 15.56
N ALA A 86 4.91 4.59 15.80
CA ALA A 86 4.57 5.58 16.82
C ALA A 86 4.85 5.04 18.23
#